data_AF-A0A5C5U4D8-F1
#
_entry.id   AF-A0A5C5U4D8-F1
#
_cell.length_a   1.000
_cell.length_b   1.000
_cell.length_c   1.000
_cell.angle_alpha   90.00
_cell.angle_beta   90.00
_cell.angle_gamma   90.00
#
_symmetry.space_group_name_H-M   'P 1'
#
loop_
_entity.id
_entity.type
_entity.pdbx_description
1 polymer ?
#
loop_
_entity_poly.entity_id
_entity_poly.type
_entity_poly.pdbx_seq_one_letter_code
_entity_poly.pdbx_strand_id
1 'polypeptide(L)'
;MLDDAAVQSLLGDISPSIHGSVVSDVNRKGHFYVFVDVNRDKDNKQVPSNFLLHNVKRQIEVHGVEVDFVLLDARQRDAESGLRATVLHSFGEHIRNVFLSTTNTDAVVWLDAKRGLESGVKEAVAEKARIFLTEVGFDLKAVETTSGENLPSRTACLRIIRASAPVSIATLDARLRDRGFTVPSADWLTRRLDSMRRAGLIVRLQTGEYVLSLASIRAMGTSKNRRSPDIERLLALAAGRH
;
A
#
# COMPACT_ATOMS: atom_id res chain seq x y z
N MET A 1 -16.05 36.02 15.74
CA MET A 1 -15.03 34.97 15.61
C MET A 1 -15.65 33.88 14.76
N LEU A 2 -14.94 33.37 13.76
CA LEU A 2 -15.41 32.22 12.98
C LEU A 2 -15.33 30.98 13.89
N ASP A 3 -16.42 30.24 13.95
CA ASP A 3 -16.56 29.00 14.72
C ASP A 3 -16.05 27.82 13.88
N ASP A 4 -15.74 26.67 14.51
CA ASP A 4 -15.21 25.48 13.82
C ASP A 4 -16.07 25.06 12.62
N ALA A 5 -17.40 25.20 12.75
CA ALA A 5 -18.37 24.91 11.70
C ALA A 5 -18.27 25.84 10.49
N ALA A 6 -17.88 27.11 10.69
CA ALA A 6 -17.73 28.08 9.62
C ALA A 6 -16.41 27.86 8.85
N VAL A 7 -15.34 27.47 9.54
CA VAL A 7 -14.08 27.03 8.91
C VAL A 7 -14.31 25.76 8.11
N GLN A 8 -15.11 24.81 8.63
CA GLN A 8 -15.46 23.58 7.94
C GLN A 8 -16.28 23.83 6.65
N SER A 9 -17.15 24.84 6.64
CA SER A 9 -17.89 25.26 5.44
C SER A 9 -16.99 25.91 4.38
N LEU A 10 -15.90 26.59 4.79
CA LEU A 10 -14.94 27.23 3.88
C LEU A 10 -13.97 26.22 3.24
N LEU A 11 -13.84 25.04 3.84
CA LEU A 11 -13.00 23.94 3.33
C LEU A 11 -13.71 23.08 2.25
N GLY A 12 -14.84 23.54 1.71
CA GLY A 12 -15.73 22.78 0.82
C GLY A 12 -15.03 22.07 -0.35
N ASP A 13 -14.06 22.73 -0.99
CA ASP A 13 -13.33 22.19 -2.15
C ASP A 13 -12.40 21.01 -1.82
N ILE A 14 -12.03 20.84 -0.54
CA ILE A 14 -11.18 19.74 -0.04
C ILE A 14 -11.88 18.87 1.02
N SER A 15 -13.14 19.18 1.34
CA SER A 15 -13.95 18.49 2.35
C SER A 15 -13.99 16.96 2.21
N PRO A 16 -14.03 16.36 1.00
CA PRO A 16 -13.97 14.91 0.85
C PRO A 16 -12.64 14.28 1.28
N SER A 17 -11.58 15.08 1.44
CA SER A 17 -10.23 14.65 1.80
C SER A 17 -9.84 15.08 3.21
N ILE A 18 -10.73 15.71 3.98
CA ILE A 18 -10.46 16.10 5.36
C ILE A 18 -10.74 14.92 6.29
N HIS A 19 -9.76 14.57 7.11
CA HIS A 19 -9.89 13.49 8.08
C HIS A 19 -10.17 14.06 9.48
N GLY A 20 -11.41 13.89 9.96
CA GLY A 20 -11.82 14.31 11.31
C GLY A 20 -12.19 15.79 11.43
N SER A 21 -12.19 16.29 12.67
CA SER A 21 -12.54 17.69 12.99
C SER A 21 -11.35 18.62 12.83
N VAL A 22 -11.61 19.87 12.44
CA VAL A 22 -10.61 20.95 12.45
C VAL A 22 -10.15 21.18 13.89
N VAL A 23 -8.84 21.23 14.14
CA VAL A 23 -8.28 21.38 15.50
C VAL A 23 -7.76 22.81 15.67
N SER A 24 -8.29 23.56 16.64
CA SER A 24 -7.79 24.90 16.98
C SER A 24 -6.47 24.83 17.75
N ASP A 25 -5.52 25.69 17.43
CA ASP A 25 -4.29 25.86 18.23
C ASP A 25 -4.61 26.57 19.56
N VAL A 26 -4.35 25.89 20.67
CA VAL A 26 -4.59 26.39 22.02
C VAL A 26 -3.68 27.60 22.36
N ASN A 27 -2.55 27.73 21.66
CA ASN A 27 -1.57 28.78 21.90
C ASN A 27 -1.71 29.99 20.96
N ARG A 28 -2.41 29.84 19.83
CA ARG A 28 -2.60 30.90 18.83
C ARG A 28 -4.07 31.04 18.46
N LYS A 29 -4.71 32.08 18.99
CA LYS A 29 -6.11 32.40 18.65
C LYS A 29 -6.25 32.66 17.14
N GLY A 30 -7.14 31.91 16.50
CA GLY A 30 -7.41 32.03 15.06
C GLY A 30 -6.51 31.18 14.17
N HIS A 31 -5.69 30.31 14.75
CA HIS A 31 -4.87 29.34 14.02
C HIS A 31 -5.47 27.94 14.14
N PHE A 32 -5.59 27.23 13.02
CA PHE A 32 -6.21 25.90 12.96
C PHE A 32 -5.34 24.91 12.18
N TYR A 33 -5.34 23.67 12.64
CA TYR A 33 -4.74 22.54 11.95
C TYR A 33 -5.84 21.73 11.25
N VAL A 34 -5.66 21.50 9.95
CA VAL A 34 -6.57 20.69 9.13
C VAL A 34 -5.80 19.49 8.60
N PHE A 35 -6.25 18.29 8.99
CA PHE A 35 -5.67 17.04 8.54
C PHE A 35 -6.29 16.65 7.19
N VAL A 36 -5.45 16.47 6.18
CA VAL A 36 -5.89 16.20 4.80
C VAL A 36 -5.25 14.91 4.32
N ASP A 37 -6.09 13.93 3.98
CA ASP A 37 -5.65 12.72 3.30
C ASP A 37 -5.22 13.06 1.88
N VAL A 38 -4.03 12.60 1.53
CA VAL A 38 -3.46 12.77 0.20
C VAL A 38 -3.31 11.41 -0.45
N ASN A 39 -3.90 11.28 -1.62
CA ASN A 39 -3.81 10.12 -2.49
C ASN A 39 -2.95 10.47 -3.72
N ARG A 40 -2.55 9.44 -4.46
CA ARG A 40 -1.86 9.60 -5.74
C ARG A 40 -2.76 9.19 -6.88
N ASP A 41 -2.91 10.06 -7.87
CA ASP A 41 -3.67 9.76 -9.08
C ASP A 41 -2.91 8.79 -10.01
N LYS A 42 -3.56 8.43 -11.12
CA LYS A 42 -3.01 7.57 -12.19
C LYS A 42 -1.71 8.10 -12.82
N ASP A 43 -1.44 9.40 -12.69
CA ASP A 43 -0.22 10.06 -13.17
C ASP A 43 0.80 10.25 -12.03
N ASN A 44 0.59 9.59 -10.87
CA ASN A 44 1.39 9.68 -9.65
C ASN A 44 1.47 11.10 -9.06
N LYS A 45 0.49 11.95 -9.35
CA LYS A 45 0.36 13.30 -8.78
C LYS A 45 -0.46 13.24 -7.49
N GLN A 46 -0.06 14.07 -6.53
CA GLN A 46 -0.73 14.20 -5.24
C GLN A 46 -2.12 14.85 -5.43
N VAL A 47 -3.14 14.23 -4.84
CA VAL A 47 -4.53 14.70 -4.80
C VAL A 47 -5.02 14.63 -3.36
N PRO A 48 -5.39 15.76 -2.72
CA PRO A 48 -5.39 17.12 -3.27
C PRO A 48 -3.98 17.70 -3.50
N SER A 49 -3.84 18.47 -4.58
CA SER A 49 -2.54 19.04 -4.99
C SER A 49 -2.08 20.18 -4.07
N ASN A 50 -0.77 20.38 -3.96
CA ASN A 50 -0.21 21.51 -3.19
C ASN A 50 -0.72 22.88 -3.66
N PHE A 51 -1.03 23.01 -4.95
CA PHE A 51 -1.62 24.23 -5.52
C PHE A 51 -3.04 24.48 -4.98
N LEU A 52 -3.87 23.43 -4.93
CA LEU A 52 -5.22 23.51 -4.38
C LEU A 52 -5.17 23.87 -2.88
N LEU A 53 -4.31 23.21 -2.12
CA LEU A 53 -4.13 23.49 -0.68
C LEU A 53 -3.66 24.93 -0.43
N HIS A 54 -2.73 25.44 -1.24
CA HIS A 54 -2.29 26.82 -1.13
C HIS A 54 -3.41 27.82 -1.46
N ASN A 55 -4.26 27.54 -2.44
CA ASN A 55 -5.38 28.42 -2.77
C ASN A 55 -6.44 28.45 -1.66
N VAL A 56 -6.78 27.29 -1.11
CA VAL A 56 -7.71 27.18 0.02
C VAL A 56 -7.13 27.90 1.26
N LYS A 57 -5.83 27.73 1.54
CA LYS A 57 -5.14 28.47 2.62
C LYS A 57 -5.29 29.98 2.46
N ARG A 58 -5.03 30.51 1.26
CA ARG A 58 -5.16 31.94 0.96
C ARG A 58 -6.59 32.46 1.08
N GLN A 59 -7.58 31.67 0.67
CA GLN A 59 -8.99 32.05 0.80
C GLN A 59 -9.41 32.16 2.27
N ILE A 60 -8.94 31.25 3.13
CA ILE A 60 -9.26 31.28 4.56
C ILE A 60 -8.50 32.41 5.29
N GLU A 61 -7.26 32.70 4.89
CA GLU A 61 -6.47 33.83 5.41
C GLU A 61 -7.16 35.18 5.19
N VAL A 62 -7.89 35.38 4.08
CA VAL A 62 -8.67 36.60 3.82
C VAL A 62 -9.76 36.82 4.88
N HIS A 63 -10.23 35.77 5.53
CA HIS A 63 -11.20 35.84 6.62
C HIS A 63 -10.55 36.01 8.01
N GLY A 64 -9.24 36.27 8.07
CA GLY A 64 -8.50 36.50 9.32
C GLY A 64 -8.25 35.23 10.12
N VAL A 65 -8.24 34.08 9.44
CA VAL A 65 -8.01 32.75 10.02
C VAL A 65 -6.79 32.14 9.36
N GLU A 66 -5.81 31.70 10.15
CA GLU A 66 -4.65 30.98 9.63
C GLU A 66 -4.90 29.47 9.71
N VAL A 67 -4.64 28.77 8.61
CA VAL A 67 -4.81 27.31 8.53
C VAL A 67 -3.52 26.66 8.06
N ASP A 68 -3.04 25.68 8.82
CA ASP A 68 -1.96 24.80 8.41
C ASP A 68 -2.49 23.42 8.07
N PHE A 69 -2.18 22.97 6.86
CA PHE A 69 -2.54 21.66 6.36
C PHE A 69 -1.51 20.61 6.77
N VAL A 70 -1.98 19.60 7.51
CA VAL A 70 -1.19 18.43 7.87
C VAL A 70 -1.54 17.32 6.89
N LEU A 71 -0.62 17.02 5.97
CA LEU A 71 -0.80 16.03 4.91
C LEU A 71 -0.63 14.60 5.43
N LEU A 72 -1.59 13.74 5.15
CA LEU A 72 -1.58 12.32 5.50
C LEU A 72 -1.48 11.47 4.21
N ASP A 73 -0.25 11.21 3.72
CA ASP A 73 0.02 10.24 2.60
C ASP A 73 0.73 8.97 3.13
N ALA A 74 0.79 8.79 4.45
CA ALA A 74 1.84 8.00 5.10
C ALA A 74 1.34 6.98 6.14
N ARG A 75 0.09 7.06 6.60
CA ARG A 75 -0.41 6.23 7.71
C ARG A 75 -0.20 4.72 7.52
N GLN A 76 -0.48 4.15 6.34
CA GLN A 76 -0.30 2.70 6.11
C GLN A 76 1.17 2.27 6.05
N ARG A 77 2.04 3.04 5.37
CA ARG A 77 3.47 2.70 5.26
C ARG A 77 4.23 2.96 6.56
N ASP A 78 3.85 4.01 7.28
CA ASP A 78 4.41 4.33 8.59
C ASP A 78 3.89 3.37 9.66
N ALA A 79 2.62 2.95 9.59
CA ALA A 79 2.08 1.90 10.45
C ALA A 79 2.75 0.56 10.19
N GLU A 80 2.93 0.13 8.92
CA GLU A 80 3.66 -1.11 8.62
C GLU A 80 5.11 -1.04 9.11
N SER A 81 5.80 0.07 8.87
CA SER A 81 7.20 0.25 9.28
C SER A 81 7.34 0.33 10.81
N GLY A 82 6.45 1.03 11.49
CA GLY A 82 6.42 1.16 12.96
C GLY A 82 6.05 -0.15 13.63
N LEU A 83 5.04 -0.86 13.12
CA LEU A 83 4.67 -2.20 13.59
C LEU A 83 5.84 -3.16 13.41
N ARG A 84 6.46 -3.16 12.23
CA ARG A 84 7.61 -4.01 11.92
C ARG A 84 8.78 -3.72 12.86
N ALA A 85 9.13 -2.47 13.09
CA ALA A 85 10.18 -2.08 14.04
C ALA A 85 9.85 -2.58 15.45
N THR A 86 8.62 -2.37 15.91
CA THR A 86 8.15 -2.79 17.25
C THR A 86 8.23 -4.30 17.43
N VAL A 87 7.71 -5.06 16.47
CA VAL A 87 7.66 -6.51 16.54
C VAL A 87 9.06 -7.12 16.36
N LEU A 88 9.86 -6.65 15.39
CA LEU A 88 11.21 -7.17 15.19
C LEU A 88 12.17 -6.84 16.34
N HIS A 89 12.00 -5.69 17.00
CA HIS A 89 12.78 -5.36 18.19
C HIS A 89 12.49 -6.35 19.34
N SER A 90 11.23 -6.76 19.49
CA SER A 90 10.80 -7.58 20.63
C SER A 90 10.88 -9.08 20.37
N PHE A 91 10.75 -9.49 19.11
CA PHE A 91 10.59 -10.89 18.70
C PHE A 91 11.54 -11.27 17.55
N GLY A 92 12.61 -10.50 17.33
CA GLY A 92 13.55 -10.70 16.22
C GLY A 92 14.24 -12.06 16.22
N GLU A 93 14.33 -12.74 17.36
CA GLU A 93 14.85 -14.12 17.45
C GLU A 93 13.92 -15.14 16.76
N HIS A 94 12.61 -14.87 16.72
CA HIS A 94 11.61 -15.78 16.17
C HIS A 94 11.06 -15.32 14.82
N ILE A 95 11.05 -14.01 14.57
CA ILE A 95 10.43 -13.38 13.40
C ILE A 95 11.50 -12.79 12.50
N ARG A 96 11.47 -13.16 11.22
CA ARG A 96 12.34 -12.60 10.17
C ARG A 96 11.79 -11.28 9.65
N ASN A 97 10.48 -11.21 9.44
CA ASN A 97 9.84 -10.02 8.92
C ASN A 97 8.36 -9.94 9.29
N VAL A 98 7.80 -8.73 9.18
CA VAL A 98 6.38 -8.44 9.44
C VAL A 98 5.83 -7.59 8.30
N PHE A 99 4.61 -7.92 7.89
CA PHE A 99 3.86 -7.15 6.90
C PHE A 99 2.49 -6.81 7.46
N LEU A 100 1.92 -5.73 6.96
CA LEU A 100 0.60 -5.25 7.34
C LEU A 100 -0.26 -5.18 6.09
N SER A 101 -1.40 -5.87 6.12
CA SER A 101 -2.49 -5.66 5.18
C SER A 101 -3.58 -4.87 5.89
N THR A 102 -4.13 -3.86 5.24
CA THR A 102 -5.25 -3.08 5.80
C THR A 102 -6.40 -3.03 4.81
N THR A 103 -7.61 -3.03 5.33
CA THR A 103 -8.84 -2.83 4.57
C THR A 103 -9.76 -1.98 5.42
N ASN A 104 -9.92 -0.71 5.05
CA ASN A 104 -10.56 0.30 5.91
C ASN A 104 -9.85 0.40 7.27
N THR A 105 -10.57 0.16 8.37
CA THR A 105 -10.03 0.12 9.73
C THR A 105 -9.46 -1.24 10.10
N ASP A 106 -9.72 -2.28 9.32
CA ASP A 106 -9.30 -3.64 9.65
C ASP A 106 -7.85 -3.88 9.24
N ALA A 107 -7.06 -4.45 10.15
CA ALA A 107 -5.67 -4.81 9.95
C ALA A 107 -5.45 -6.32 10.10
N VAL A 108 -4.71 -6.89 9.15
CA VAL A 108 -4.19 -8.26 9.22
C VAL A 108 -2.67 -8.19 9.23
N VAL A 109 -2.08 -8.75 10.28
CA VAL A 109 -0.62 -8.77 10.46
C VAL A 109 -0.08 -10.10 9.96
N TRP A 110 0.87 -10.04 9.04
CA TRP A 110 1.52 -11.21 8.46
C TRP A 110 2.92 -11.38 9.01
N LEU A 111 3.22 -12.54 9.57
CA LEU A 111 4.49 -12.88 10.17
C LEU A 111 5.28 -13.82 9.25
N ASP A 112 6.50 -13.42 8.91
CA ASP A 112 7.50 -14.29 8.31
C ASP A 112 8.39 -14.84 9.41
N ALA A 113 8.14 -16.09 9.82
CA ALA A 113 8.81 -16.72 10.94
C ALA A 113 10.17 -17.33 10.52
N LYS A 114 11.16 -17.29 11.41
CA LYS A 114 12.45 -17.96 11.17
C LYS A 114 12.34 -19.49 11.26
N ARG A 115 11.42 -19.98 12.10
CA ARG A 115 11.08 -21.40 12.36
C ARG A 115 9.57 -21.51 12.59
N GLY A 116 9.04 -22.72 12.83
CA GLY A 116 7.65 -22.87 13.30
C GLY A 116 7.41 -21.95 14.50
N LEU A 117 6.35 -21.13 14.46
CA LEU A 117 6.07 -20.16 15.50
C LEU A 117 5.29 -20.87 16.61
N GLU A 118 5.82 -20.87 17.83
CA GLU A 118 5.10 -21.39 19.00
C GLU A 118 3.86 -20.53 19.28
N SER A 119 2.78 -21.16 19.76
CA SER A 119 1.49 -20.47 19.99
C SER A 119 1.63 -19.28 20.93
N GLY A 120 2.45 -19.40 22.00
CA GLY A 120 2.70 -18.31 22.94
C GLY A 120 3.39 -17.09 22.32
N VAL A 121 4.28 -17.28 21.33
CA VAL A 121 4.91 -16.16 20.62
C VAL A 121 3.90 -15.47 19.71
N LYS A 122 3.01 -16.24 19.06
CA LYS A 122 1.96 -15.68 18.20
C LYS A 122 1.01 -14.77 18.99
N GLU A 123 0.59 -15.22 20.17
CA GLU A 123 -0.29 -14.48 21.07
C GLU A 123 0.38 -13.20 21.60
N ALA A 124 1.65 -13.28 22.03
CA ALA A 124 2.40 -12.12 22.49
C ALA A 124 2.59 -11.07 21.37
N VAL A 125 2.81 -11.51 20.14
CA VAL A 125 2.89 -10.62 18.97
C VAL A 125 1.53 -10.00 18.67
N ALA A 126 0.44 -10.77 18.76
CA ALA A 126 -0.92 -10.28 18.55
C ALA A 126 -1.30 -9.19 19.56
N GLU A 127 -0.95 -9.38 20.84
CA GLU A 127 -1.18 -8.37 21.87
C GLU A 127 -0.44 -7.06 21.56
N LYS A 128 0.85 -7.17 21.26
CA LYS A 128 1.69 -6.00 20.97
C LYS A 128 1.28 -5.29 19.68
N ALA A 129 0.89 -6.06 18.66
CA ALA A 129 0.36 -5.53 17.42
C ALA A 129 -0.98 -4.82 17.66
N ARG A 130 -1.85 -5.37 18.51
CA ARG A 130 -3.15 -4.74 18.83
C ARG A 130 -2.96 -3.39 19.49
N ILE A 131 -2.10 -3.30 20.52
CA ILE A 131 -1.79 -2.04 21.20
C ILE A 131 -1.29 -0.99 20.19
N PHE A 132 -0.30 -1.37 19.37
CA PHE A 132 0.22 -0.45 18.35
C PHE A 132 -0.84 -0.03 17.34
N LEU A 133 -1.63 -0.99 16.82
CA LEU A 133 -2.64 -0.73 15.80
C LEU A 133 -3.78 0.14 16.31
N THR A 134 -4.23 -0.05 17.56
CA THR A 134 -5.24 0.80 18.19
C THR A 134 -4.76 2.25 18.27
N GLU A 135 -3.51 2.49 18.66
CA GLU A 135 -2.92 3.85 18.71
C GLU A 135 -2.85 4.52 17.33
N VAL A 136 -2.62 3.74 16.27
CA VAL A 136 -2.60 4.27 14.89
C VAL A 136 -3.96 4.24 14.20
N GLY A 137 -5.03 3.83 14.89
CA GLY A 137 -6.41 3.85 14.40
C GLY A 137 -6.85 2.64 13.56
N PHE A 138 -6.23 1.46 13.77
CA PHE A 138 -6.61 0.20 13.12
C PHE A 138 -7.05 -0.87 14.14
N ASP A 139 -7.99 -1.71 13.74
CA ASP A 139 -8.45 -2.88 14.48
C ASP A 139 -7.75 -4.15 13.99
N LEU A 140 -7.02 -4.82 14.88
CA LEU A 140 -6.39 -6.09 14.55
C LEU A 140 -7.44 -7.19 14.38
N LYS A 141 -7.64 -7.66 13.15
CA LYS A 141 -8.53 -8.79 12.85
C LYS A 141 -7.86 -10.14 13.00
N ALA A 142 -6.64 -10.26 12.50
CA ALA A 142 -5.94 -11.53 12.46
C ALA A 142 -4.42 -11.33 12.46
N VAL A 143 -3.73 -12.33 13.02
CA VAL A 143 -2.29 -12.50 12.88
C VAL A 143 -2.06 -13.81 12.15
N GLU A 144 -1.49 -13.74 10.96
CA GLU A 144 -1.28 -14.89 10.08
C GLU A 144 0.21 -15.13 9.82
N THR A 145 0.56 -16.36 9.49
CA THR A 145 1.93 -16.73 9.12
C THR A 145 2.04 -16.94 7.62
N THR A 146 3.12 -16.45 7.01
CA THR A 146 3.39 -16.65 5.57
C THR A 146 3.61 -18.11 5.20
N SER A 147 3.98 -18.97 6.15
CA SER A 147 4.40 -20.36 5.93
C SER A 147 3.28 -21.33 5.55
N GLY A 148 2.00 -20.98 5.74
CA GLY A 148 0.84 -21.84 5.48
C GLY A 148 -0.09 -21.36 4.35
N GLU A 149 0.20 -20.19 3.78
CA GLU A 149 -0.65 -19.54 2.79
C GLU A 149 -0.29 -19.89 1.35
N ASN A 150 -1.26 -19.73 0.44
CA ASN A 150 -1.03 -19.88 -1.00
C ASN A 150 -0.30 -18.64 -1.57
N LEU A 151 0.94 -18.43 -1.14
CA LEU A 151 1.78 -17.35 -1.61
C LEU A 151 2.24 -17.60 -3.05
N PRO A 152 2.26 -16.58 -3.92
CA PRO A 152 2.58 -16.80 -5.31
C PRO A 152 4.06 -17.11 -5.50
N SER A 153 4.36 -18.26 -6.13
CA SER A 153 5.74 -18.65 -6.46
C SER A 153 6.38 -17.69 -7.47
N ARG A 154 7.72 -17.68 -7.56
CA ARG A 154 8.43 -16.88 -8.59
C ARG A 154 7.90 -17.19 -9.99
N THR A 155 7.69 -18.48 -10.30
CA THR A 155 7.13 -18.94 -11.57
C THR A 155 5.70 -18.45 -11.78
N ALA A 156 4.87 -18.44 -10.73
CA ALA A 156 3.51 -17.89 -10.82
C ALA A 156 3.52 -16.39 -11.17
N CYS A 157 4.37 -15.60 -10.50
CA CYS A 157 4.58 -14.18 -10.83
C CYS A 157 5.04 -14.01 -12.28
N LEU A 158 6.08 -14.73 -12.72
CA LEU A 158 6.61 -14.62 -14.09
C LEU A 158 5.55 -14.97 -15.15
N ARG A 159 4.71 -15.98 -14.90
CA ARG A 159 3.63 -16.37 -15.81
C ARG A 159 2.58 -15.26 -15.97
N ILE A 160 2.21 -14.59 -14.89
CA ILE A 160 1.24 -13.49 -14.93
C ILE A 160 1.86 -12.25 -15.59
N ILE A 161 3.11 -11.93 -15.27
CA ILE A 161 3.87 -10.85 -15.93
C ILE A 161 3.95 -11.11 -17.43
N ARG A 162 4.23 -12.34 -17.88
CA ARG A 162 4.24 -12.67 -19.32
C ARG A 162 2.92 -12.36 -20.02
N ALA A 163 1.82 -12.83 -19.42
CA ALA A 163 0.49 -12.66 -19.99
C ALA A 163 0.05 -11.19 -20.02
N SER A 164 0.46 -10.40 -19.02
CA SER A 164 -0.06 -9.04 -18.79
C SER A 164 0.97 -7.93 -19.00
N ALA A 165 2.19 -8.24 -19.49
CA ALA A 165 3.25 -7.23 -19.62
C ALA A 165 2.87 -6.14 -20.64
N PRO A 166 3.35 -4.90 -20.50
CA PRO A 166 3.94 -4.35 -19.27
C PRO A 166 2.90 -4.32 -18.14
N VAL A 167 3.31 -4.66 -16.92
CA VAL A 167 2.38 -4.77 -15.79
C VAL A 167 2.82 -3.89 -14.62
N SER A 168 1.89 -3.09 -14.10
CA SER A 168 2.09 -2.33 -12.86
C SER A 168 2.03 -3.26 -11.63
N ILE A 169 2.53 -2.81 -10.48
CA ILE A 169 2.44 -3.59 -9.24
C ILE A 169 0.98 -3.81 -8.80
N ALA A 170 0.13 -2.81 -8.96
CA ALA A 170 -1.29 -2.88 -8.61
C ALA A 170 -2.03 -3.88 -9.50
N THR A 171 -1.78 -3.85 -10.82
CA THR A 171 -2.35 -4.80 -11.76
C THR A 171 -1.86 -6.22 -11.47
N LEU A 172 -0.58 -6.40 -11.12
CA LEU A 172 -0.04 -7.70 -10.78
C LEU A 172 -0.66 -8.26 -9.50
N ASP A 173 -0.82 -7.43 -8.45
CA ASP A 173 -1.49 -7.83 -7.21
C ASP A 173 -2.93 -8.30 -7.47
N ALA A 174 -3.72 -7.50 -8.20
CA ALA A 174 -5.09 -7.87 -8.57
C ALA A 174 -5.14 -9.22 -9.32
N ARG A 175 -4.29 -9.41 -10.33
CA ARG A 175 -4.23 -10.66 -11.11
C ARG A 175 -3.77 -11.87 -10.29
N LEU A 176 -2.91 -11.66 -9.29
CA LEU A 176 -2.48 -12.71 -8.37
C LEU A 176 -3.64 -13.15 -7.47
N ARG A 177 -4.37 -12.19 -6.91
CA ARG A 177 -5.56 -12.44 -6.08
C ARG A 177 -6.68 -13.11 -6.86
N ASP A 178 -6.94 -12.67 -8.10
CA ASP A 178 -7.91 -13.30 -9.02
C ASP A 178 -7.62 -14.78 -9.27
N ARG A 179 -6.34 -15.18 -9.18
CA ARG A 179 -5.90 -16.57 -9.33
C ARG A 179 -5.84 -17.33 -8.01
N GLY A 180 -6.38 -16.76 -6.93
CA GLY A 180 -6.46 -17.36 -5.60
C GLY A 180 -5.14 -17.33 -4.82
N PHE A 181 -4.18 -16.48 -5.19
CA PHE A 181 -2.96 -16.30 -4.42
C PHE A 181 -3.14 -15.25 -3.32
N THR A 182 -2.56 -15.51 -2.16
CA THR A 182 -2.50 -14.57 -1.04
C THR A 182 -1.29 -13.65 -1.23
N VAL A 183 -1.52 -12.33 -1.26
CA VAL A 183 -0.46 -11.31 -1.32
C VAL A 183 -0.50 -10.49 -0.03
N PRO A 184 0.49 -10.64 0.88
CA PRO A 184 0.46 -10.04 2.21
C PRO A 184 0.42 -8.51 2.23
N SER A 185 1.24 -7.86 1.41
CA SER A 185 1.26 -6.40 1.27
C SER A 185 1.90 -5.99 -0.06
N ALA A 186 1.70 -4.73 -0.46
CA ALA A 186 2.36 -4.17 -1.63
C ALA A 186 3.91 -4.14 -1.46
N ASP A 187 4.41 -3.91 -0.24
CA ASP A 187 5.86 -3.97 0.06
C ASP A 187 6.41 -5.39 -0.13
N TRP A 188 5.67 -6.42 0.31
CA TRP A 188 6.05 -7.81 0.07
C TRP A 188 6.20 -8.10 -1.42
N LEU A 189 5.22 -7.70 -2.24
CA LEU A 189 5.26 -7.91 -3.69
C LEU A 189 6.40 -7.12 -4.34
N THR A 190 6.63 -5.88 -3.91
CA THR A 190 7.73 -5.03 -4.36
C THR A 190 9.08 -5.69 -4.12
N ARG A 191 9.33 -6.16 -2.89
CA ARG A 191 10.59 -6.85 -2.53
C ARG A 191 10.79 -8.12 -3.35
N ARG A 192 9.71 -8.85 -3.63
CA ARG A 192 9.76 -10.06 -4.46
C ARG A 192 10.12 -9.72 -5.91
N LEU A 193 9.52 -8.69 -6.49
CA LEU A 193 9.86 -8.20 -7.82
C LEU A 193 11.30 -7.69 -7.88
N ASP A 194 11.78 -6.97 -6.86
CA ASP A 194 13.16 -6.50 -6.81
C ASP A 194 14.18 -7.63 -6.69
N SER A 195 13.85 -8.71 -5.96
CA SER A 195 14.67 -9.92 -5.96
C SER A 195 14.75 -10.55 -7.35
N MET A 196 13.61 -10.65 -8.05
CA MET A 196 13.54 -11.17 -9.42
C MET A 196 14.29 -10.28 -10.43
N ARG A 197 14.22 -8.96 -10.25
CA ARG A 197 14.94 -7.98 -11.07
C ARG A 197 16.45 -8.12 -10.88
N ARG A 198 16.92 -8.20 -9.64
CA ARG A 198 18.35 -8.42 -9.31
C ARG A 198 18.86 -9.75 -9.86
N ALA A 199 18.01 -10.77 -9.91
CA ALA A 199 18.32 -12.06 -10.54
C ALA A 199 18.25 -12.04 -12.08
N GLY A 200 17.99 -10.88 -12.71
CA GLY A 200 17.90 -10.74 -14.16
C GLY A 200 16.65 -11.38 -14.78
N LEU A 201 15.64 -11.72 -13.98
CA LEU A 201 14.45 -12.42 -14.46
C LEU A 201 13.41 -11.46 -15.06
N ILE A 202 13.36 -10.23 -14.56
CA ILE A 202 12.44 -9.19 -15.01
C ILE A 202 13.19 -7.86 -15.18
N VAL A 203 12.64 -6.98 -15.99
CA VAL A 203 13.13 -5.62 -16.21
C VAL A 203 12.05 -4.64 -15.77
N ARG A 204 12.45 -3.58 -15.05
CA ARG A 204 11.56 -2.47 -14.69
C ARG A 204 11.75 -1.36 -15.73
N LEU A 205 10.66 -0.97 -16.38
CA LEU A 205 10.65 0.11 -17.37
C LEU A 205 10.74 1.48 -16.69
N GLN A 206 11.00 2.53 -17.46
CA GLN A 206 10.97 3.91 -16.96
C GLN A 206 9.58 4.33 -16.46
N THR A 207 8.51 3.72 -16.99
CA THR A 207 7.14 3.87 -16.52
C THR A 207 6.91 3.26 -15.13
N GLY A 208 7.88 2.50 -14.61
CA GLY A 208 7.75 1.78 -13.34
C GLY A 208 7.11 0.40 -13.45
N GLU A 209 6.63 0.03 -14.64
CA GLU A 209 6.05 -1.28 -14.94
C GLU A 209 7.11 -2.36 -15.15
N TYR A 210 6.67 -3.62 -15.07
CA TYR A 210 7.55 -4.78 -15.16
C TYR A 210 7.28 -5.59 -16.43
N VAL A 211 8.37 -6.03 -17.06
CA VAL A 211 8.37 -6.96 -18.19
C VAL A 211 9.33 -8.11 -17.93
N LEU A 212 9.17 -9.22 -18.63
CA LEU A 212 10.12 -10.32 -18.55
C LEU A 212 11.42 -9.99 -19.28
N SER A 213 12.54 -10.48 -18.76
CA SER A 213 13.79 -10.49 -19.51
C SER A 213 13.76 -11.56 -20.62
N LEU A 214 14.59 -11.37 -21.65
CA LEU A 214 14.74 -12.37 -22.72
C LEU A 214 15.18 -13.74 -22.17
N ALA A 215 16.05 -13.74 -21.17
CA ALA A 215 16.50 -14.96 -20.50
C ALA A 215 15.34 -15.71 -19.84
N SER A 216 14.45 -14.99 -19.13
CA SER A 216 13.26 -15.58 -18.52
C SER A 216 12.27 -16.11 -19.54
N ILE A 217 12.04 -15.38 -20.64
CA ILE A 217 11.14 -15.84 -21.71
C ILE A 217 11.64 -17.17 -22.28
N ARG A 218 12.95 -17.27 -22.54
CA ARG A 218 13.58 -18.51 -23.01
C ARG A 218 13.47 -19.63 -21.97
N ALA A 219 13.78 -19.34 -20.70
CA ALA A 219 13.78 -20.31 -19.62
C ALA A 219 12.38 -20.88 -19.31
N MET A 220 11.33 -20.08 -19.45
CA MET A 220 9.95 -20.56 -19.28
C MET A 220 9.44 -21.39 -20.46
N GLY A 221 10.20 -21.45 -21.56
CA GLY A 221 9.81 -22.14 -22.78
C GLY A 221 8.58 -21.53 -23.46
N THR A 222 8.15 -22.17 -24.55
CA THR A 222 6.90 -21.84 -25.25
C THR A 222 6.06 -23.10 -25.34
N SER A 223 4.83 -23.05 -24.84
CA SER A 223 3.83 -24.09 -25.15
C SER A 223 3.02 -23.62 -26.36
N LYS A 224 2.82 -24.50 -27.34
CA LYS A 224 1.98 -24.23 -28.52
C LYS A 224 0.55 -24.74 -28.31
N ASN A 225 -0.07 -24.39 -27.19
CA ASN A 225 -1.44 -24.77 -26.87
C ASN A 225 -2.31 -23.54 -26.58
N ARG A 226 -3.64 -23.65 -26.67
CA ARG A 226 -4.58 -22.52 -26.48
C ARG A 226 -4.46 -21.81 -25.12
N ARG A 227 -3.82 -22.44 -24.13
CA ARG A 227 -3.53 -21.89 -22.79
C ARG A 227 -2.12 -21.31 -22.66
N SER A 228 -1.43 -21.11 -23.78
CA SER A 228 -0.11 -20.50 -23.80
C SER A 228 -0.24 -19.03 -23.37
N PRO A 229 0.62 -18.55 -22.44
CA PRO A 229 0.64 -17.15 -22.05
C PRO A 229 0.83 -16.19 -23.23
N ASP A 230 1.53 -16.63 -24.29
CA ASP A 230 1.73 -15.81 -25.49
C ASP A 230 0.46 -15.70 -26.33
N ILE A 231 -0.34 -16.78 -26.41
CA ILE A 231 -1.63 -16.77 -27.10
C ILE A 231 -2.66 -15.96 -26.29
N GLU A 232 -2.70 -16.12 -24.97
CA GLU A 232 -3.55 -15.29 -24.09
C GLU A 232 -3.24 -13.80 -24.26
N ARG A 233 -1.95 -13.44 -24.28
CA ARG A 233 -1.49 -12.07 -24.52
C ARG A 233 -1.94 -11.55 -25.89
N LEU A 234 -1.76 -12.34 -26.95
CA LEU A 234 -2.10 -11.94 -28.31
C LEU A 234 -3.63 -11.80 -28.50
N LEU A 235 -4.42 -12.64 -27.83
CA LEU A 235 -5.88 -12.51 -27.77
C LEU A 235 -6.31 -11.27 -26.98
N ALA A 236 -5.65 -10.94 -25.86
CA ALA A 236 -5.94 -9.74 -25.09
C ALA A 236 -5.64 -8.46 -25.90
N LEU A 237 -4.52 -8.44 -26.62
CA LEU A 237 -4.15 -7.39 -27.59
C LEU A 237 -5.24 -7.23 -28.65
N ALA A 238 -5.66 -8.33 -29.28
CA ALA A 238 -6.67 -8.31 -30.33
C ALA A 238 -8.06 -7.87 -29.82
N ALA A 239 -8.37 -8.13 -28.54
CA ALA A 239 -9.64 -7.76 -27.91
C ALA A 239 -9.66 -6.32 -27.35
N GLY A 240 -8.56 -5.56 -27.43
CA GLY A 240 -8.45 -4.21 -26.89
C GLY A 240 -8.52 -4.13 -25.35
N ARG A 241 -8.28 -5.24 -24.66
CA ARG A 241 -8.30 -5.33 -23.19
C ARG A 241 -6.86 -5.23 -22.69
N HIS A 242 -6.35 -4.01 -22.56
CA HIS A 242 -5.07 -3.72 -21.90
C HIS A 242 -5.29 -3.17 -20.49
#